data_AF-A0A376U5K8-F1
#
_entry.id   AF-A0A376U5K8-F1
#
_cell.length_a   1.000
_cell.length_b   1.000
_cell.length_c   1.000
_cell.angle_alpha   90.00
_cell.angle_beta   90.00
_cell.angle_gamma   90.00
#
_symmetry.space_group_name_H-M   'P 1'
#
loop_
_entity.id
_entity.type
_entity.pdbx_description
1 polymer ?
#
loop_
_entity_poly.entity_id
_entity_poly.type
_entity_poly.pdbx_seq_one_letter_code
_entity_poly.pdbx_strand_id
1 'polypeptide(L)'
;MSLLPGATLSMPGIAGIVLTLAVAVDANVLINERIKEELSNGRTVQQAIDEGYRGAFSSIFDANITTLIKVIILYAVGTGAIKGFAITTGIGVATSMFTAIVGTRAIVNLLYGGKRVKKLSI
;
A
#
# COMPACT_ATOMS: atom_id res chain seq x y z
N MET A 1 -20.85 -22.08 -10.75
CA MET A 1 -19.52 -22.22 -11.38
C MET A 1 -18.78 -20.91 -11.16
N SER A 2 -17.71 -20.90 -10.36
CA SER A 2 -17.02 -19.64 -10.00
C SER A 2 -16.30 -19.05 -11.20
N LEU A 3 -16.41 -17.73 -11.39
CA LEU A 3 -15.89 -16.96 -12.54
C LEU A 3 -14.35 -16.86 -12.62
N LEU A 4 -13.63 -17.41 -11.64
CA LEU A 4 -12.19 -17.57 -11.66
C LEU A 4 -11.86 -19.05 -11.34
N PRO A 5 -11.19 -19.79 -12.23
CA PRO A 5 -10.87 -21.19 -12.00
C PRO A 5 -9.91 -21.30 -10.80
N GLY A 6 -10.35 -21.95 -9.72
CA GLY A 6 -9.55 -22.16 -8.49
C GLY A 6 -9.69 -21.12 -7.38
N ALA A 7 -10.44 -20.02 -7.59
CA ALA A 7 -10.73 -19.06 -6.53
C ALA A 7 -12.11 -19.37 -5.90
N THR A 8 -12.11 -20.24 -4.90
CA THR A 8 -13.28 -20.43 -4.03
C THR A 8 -13.32 -19.30 -3.00
N LEU A 9 -14.38 -18.49 -3.04
CA LEU A 9 -14.62 -17.45 -2.03
C LEU A 9 -15.03 -18.14 -0.71
N SER A 10 -14.04 -18.40 0.15
CA SER A 10 -14.22 -19.03 1.46
C SER A 10 -14.35 -17.98 2.57
N MET A 11 -14.76 -18.38 3.78
CA MET A 11 -14.74 -17.50 4.96
C MET A 11 -13.37 -16.82 5.16
N PRO A 12 -12.25 -17.56 5.07
CA PRO A 12 -10.93 -16.93 5.06
C PRO A 12 -10.69 -15.99 3.87
N GLY A 13 -11.18 -16.31 2.67
CA GLY A 13 -11.10 -15.40 1.52
C GLY A 13 -11.72 -14.02 1.80
N ILE A 14 -12.90 -13.98 2.41
CA ILE A 14 -13.57 -12.74 2.84
C ILE A 14 -12.74 -11.99 3.89
N ALA A 15 -12.16 -12.70 4.86
CA ALA A 15 -11.25 -12.10 5.83
C ALA A 15 -10.02 -11.46 5.16
N GLY A 16 -9.51 -12.03 4.07
CA GLY A 16 -8.42 -11.45 3.28
C GLY A 16 -8.79 -10.12 2.60
N ILE A 17 -10.05 -9.97 2.18
CA ILE A 17 -10.56 -8.70 1.63
C ILE A 17 -10.60 -7.63 2.73
N VAL A 18 -11.17 -7.96 3.90
CA VAL A 18 -11.24 -7.04 5.05
C VAL A 18 -9.83 -6.66 5.53
N LEU A 19 -8.90 -7.61 5.56
CA LEU A 19 -7.49 -7.35 5.89
C LEU A 19 -6.85 -6.38 4.90
N THR A 20 -7.11 -6.55 3.60
CA THR A 20 -6.58 -5.64 2.57
C THR A 20 -7.06 -4.21 2.81
N LEU A 21 -8.31 -4.02 3.22
CA LEU A 21 -8.84 -2.70 3.57
C LEU A 21 -8.16 -2.12 4.82
N ALA A 22 -7.90 -2.93 5.84
CA ALA A 22 -7.21 -2.48 7.05
C ALA A 22 -5.76 -2.04 6.76
N VAL A 23 -5.01 -2.85 5.99
CA VAL A 23 -3.63 -2.54 5.60
C VAL A 23 -3.56 -1.31 4.69
N ALA A 24 -4.59 -1.04 3.89
CA ALA A 24 -4.65 0.17 3.07
C ALA A 24 -4.74 1.47 3.91
N VAL A 25 -5.32 1.42 5.11
CA VAL A 25 -5.43 2.59 6.00
C VAL A 25 -4.11 2.85 6.75
N ASP A 26 -3.36 1.80 7.08
CA ASP A 26 -2.08 1.87 7.80
C ASP A 26 -1.06 2.81 7.14
N ALA A 27 -0.94 2.74 5.81
CA ALA A 27 -0.07 3.61 5.02
C ALA A 27 -0.38 5.11 5.22
N ASN A 28 -1.66 5.47 5.29
CA ASN A 28 -2.08 6.87 5.46
C ASN A 28 -1.79 7.38 6.88
N VAL A 29 -1.96 6.52 7.89
CA VAL A 29 -1.63 6.86 9.28
C VAL A 29 -0.13 7.07 9.43
N LEU A 30 0.70 6.17 8.86
CA LEU A 30 2.16 6.24 8.90
C LEU A 30 2.70 7.54 8.28
N ILE A 31 2.17 7.93 7.11
CA ILE A 31 2.55 9.20 6.46
C ILE A 31 2.21 10.38 7.38
N ASN A 32 1.02 10.40 7.96
CA ASN A 32 0.57 11.50 8.80
C ASN A 32 1.38 11.61 10.11
N GLU A 33 1.75 10.46 10.69
CA GLU A 33 2.65 10.41 11.85
C GLU A 33 4.05 10.91 11.50
N ARG A 34 4.61 10.49 10.35
CA ARG A 34 5.94 10.94 9.93
C ARG A 34 5.99 12.44 9.64
N ILE A 35 4.92 12.99 9.05
CA ILE A 35 4.80 14.44 8.84
C ILE A 35 4.72 15.17 10.19
N LYS A 36 3.93 14.67 11.16
CA LYS A 36 3.86 15.25 12.51
C LYS A 36 5.21 15.21 13.23
N GLU A 37 5.97 14.13 13.06
CA GLU A 37 7.31 13.98 13.62
C GLU A 37 8.28 15.02 13.05
N GLU A 38 8.30 15.20 11.72
CA GLU A 38 9.14 16.22 11.07
C GLU A 38 8.71 17.66 11.40
N LEU A 39 7.41 17.91 11.60
CA LEU A 39 6.89 19.18 12.11
C LEU A 39 7.34 19.45 13.55
N SER A 40 7.31 18.43 14.41
CA SER A 40 7.79 18.53 15.80
C SER A 40 9.30 18.77 15.87
N ASN A 41 10.05 18.33 14.86
CA ASN A 41 11.49 18.59 14.72
C ASN A 41 11.80 20.03 14.22
N GLY A 42 10.78 20.89 14.10
CA GLY A 42 10.94 22.30 13.73
C GLY A 42 11.15 22.54 12.23
N ARG A 43 10.92 21.53 11.37
CA ARG A 43 10.99 21.73 9.92
C ARG A 43 9.81 22.57 9.43
N THR A 44 10.04 23.30 8.34
CA THR A 44 8.96 24.00 7.65
C THR A 44 7.94 23.00 7.12
N VAL A 45 6.66 23.38 7.08
CA VAL A 45 5.57 22.47 6.72
C VAL A 45 5.78 21.81 5.35
N GLN A 46 6.32 22.57 4.40
CA GLN A 46 6.70 22.07 3.08
C GLN A 46 7.74 20.95 3.14
N GLN A 47 8.80 21.15 3.92
CA GLN A 47 9.89 20.18 4.06
C GLN A 47 9.46 18.97 4.87
N ALA A 48 8.59 19.15 5.87
CA ALA A 48 8.04 18.04 6.65
C ALA A 48 7.17 17.11 5.79
N ILE A 49 6.40 17.67 4.85
CA ILE A 49 5.61 16.87 3.91
C ILE A 49 6.50 16.13 2.92
N ASP A 50 7.47 16.81 2.30
CA ASP A 50 8.36 16.16 1.32
C ASP A 50 9.19 15.05 1.96
N GLU A 51 9.77 15.30 3.14
CA GLU A 51 10.57 14.30 3.86
C GLU A 51 9.70 13.18 4.43
N GLY A 52 8.51 13.52 4.95
CA GLY A 52 7.54 12.55 5.47
C GLY A 52 7.05 11.59 4.40
N TYR A 53 6.69 12.08 3.21
CA TYR A 53 6.32 11.24 2.08
C TYR A 53 7.49 10.39 1.58
N ARG A 54 8.69 10.96 1.47
CA ARG A 54 9.86 10.23 0.96
C ARG A 54 10.30 9.11 1.92
N GLY A 55 10.26 9.37 3.22
CA GLY A 55 10.57 8.39 4.26
C GLY A 55 9.50 7.30 4.38
N ALA A 56 8.22 7.68 4.44
CA ALA A 56 7.12 6.73 4.56
C ALA A 56 6.96 5.85 3.30
N PHE A 57 7.25 6.38 2.11
CA PHE A 57 7.12 5.62 0.86
C PHE A 57 8.01 4.37 0.84
N SER A 58 9.26 4.48 1.31
CA SER A 58 10.16 3.31 1.40
C SER A 58 9.59 2.25 2.34
N SER A 59 9.13 2.65 3.53
CA SER A 59 8.55 1.73 4.51
C SER A 59 7.27 1.07 4.00
N ILE A 60 6.40 1.82 3.32
CA ILE A 60 5.16 1.28 2.71
C ILE A 60 5.51 0.29 1.60
N PHE A 61 6.50 0.60 0.77
CA PHE A 61 6.93 -0.29 -0.30
C PHE A 61 7.47 -1.61 0.25
N ASP A 62 8.34 -1.56 1.26
CA ASP A 62 8.90 -2.75 1.93
C ASP A 62 7.80 -3.57 2.63
N ALA A 63 6.82 -2.92 3.27
CA ALA A 63 5.68 -3.58 3.90
C ALA A 63 4.80 -4.34 2.88
N ASN A 64 4.57 -3.76 1.70
CA ASN A 64 3.81 -4.43 0.63
C ASN A 64 4.60 -5.60 0.01
N ILE A 65 5.92 -5.46 -0.20
CA ILE A 65 6.76 -6.54 -0.70
C ILE A 65 6.79 -7.73 0.27
N THR A 66 7.01 -7.47 1.55
CA THR A 66 7.01 -8.53 2.57
C THR A 66 5.64 -9.23 2.65
N THR A 67 4.55 -8.48 2.46
CA THR A 67 3.20 -9.05 2.37
C THR A 67 3.03 -9.93 1.14
N LEU A 68 3.54 -9.54 -0.05
CA LEU A 68 3.53 -10.40 -1.23
C LEU A 68 4.26 -11.72 -0.99
N ILE A 69 5.45 -11.67 -0.38
CA ILE A 69 6.22 -12.86 -0.03
C ILE A 69 5.39 -13.76 0.91
N LYS A 70 4.76 -13.17 1.93
CA LYS A 70 3.90 -13.89 2.87
C LYS A 70 2.75 -14.61 2.16
N VAL A 71 2.10 -13.92 1.21
CA VAL A 71 0.98 -14.48 0.45
C VAL A 71 1.44 -15.63 -0.46
N ILE A 72 2.61 -15.51 -1.10
CA ILE A 72 3.19 -16.59 -1.92
C ILE A 72 3.45 -17.83 -1.07
N ILE A 73 4.02 -17.65 0.12
CA ILE A 73 4.27 -18.75 1.06
C ILE A 73 2.94 -19.38 1.52
N LEU A 74 1.95 -18.57 1.87
CA LEU A 74 0.62 -19.05 2.28
C LEU A 74 -0.10 -19.80 1.15
N TYR A 75 0.10 -19.41 -0.11
CA TYR A 75 -0.47 -20.13 -1.25
C TYR A 75 0.21 -21.49 -1.46
N ALA A 76 1.55 -21.55 -1.31
CA ALA A 76 2.33 -22.77 -1.50
C ALA A 76 2.11 -23.80 -0.37
N VAL A 77 2.08 -23.35 0.88
CA VAL A 77 2.01 -24.21 2.08
C VAL A 77 0.56 -24.37 2.59
N GLY A 78 -0.32 -23.43 2.29
CA GLY A 78 -1.68 -23.40 2.83
C GLY A 78 -2.57 -24.55 2.32
N THR A 79 -3.46 -25.00 3.19
CA THR A 79 -4.53 -25.96 2.85
C THR A 79 -5.76 -25.20 2.30
N GLY A 80 -6.72 -25.91 1.70
CA GLY A 80 -7.78 -25.33 0.82
C GLY A 80 -8.41 -24.00 1.27
N ALA A 81 -8.70 -23.83 2.57
CA ALA A 81 -9.26 -22.57 3.09
C ALA A 81 -8.23 -21.41 3.14
N ILE A 82 -6.98 -21.71 3.52
CA ILE A 82 -5.85 -20.77 3.58
C ILE A 82 -5.44 -20.32 2.17
N LYS A 83 -5.55 -21.20 1.17
CA LYS A 83 -5.33 -20.83 -0.25
C LYS A 83 -6.30 -19.76 -0.70
N GLY A 84 -7.57 -19.84 -0.29
CA GLY A 84 -8.57 -18.80 -0.57
C GLY A 84 -8.19 -17.43 0.03
N PHE A 85 -7.70 -17.41 1.27
CA PHE A 85 -7.17 -16.20 1.91
C PHE A 85 -5.92 -15.65 1.21
N ALA A 86 -5.01 -16.53 0.78
CA ALA A 86 -3.81 -16.14 0.05
C ALA A 86 -4.16 -15.51 -1.30
N ILE A 87 -5.09 -16.11 -2.07
CA ILE A 87 -5.50 -15.57 -3.37
C ILE A 87 -6.13 -14.18 -3.22
N THR A 88 -7.07 -13.99 -2.28
CA THR A 88 -7.75 -12.69 -2.12
C THR A 88 -6.80 -11.61 -1.64
N THR A 89 -5.94 -11.91 -0.66
CA THR A 89 -4.94 -10.97 -0.15
C THR A 89 -3.89 -10.66 -1.22
N GLY A 90 -3.48 -11.66 -2.01
CA GLY A 90 -2.52 -11.48 -3.10
C GLY A 90 -3.05 -10.58 -4.21
N ILE A 91 -4.29 -10.77 -4.62
CA ILE A 91 -4.95 -9.88 -5.58
C ILE A 91 -5.06 -8.45 -5.01
N GLY A 92 -5.41 -8.33 -3.73
CA GLY A 92 -5.50 -7.04 -3.04
C GLY A 92 -4.17 -6.28 -3.03
N VAL A 93 -3.10 -6.95 -2.60
CA VAL A 93 -1.75 -6.35 -2.54
C VAL A 93 -1.19 -6.10 -3.94
N ALA A 94 -1.40 -7.00 -4.90
CA ALA A 94 -0.96 -6.79 -6.29
C ALA A 94 -1.65 -5.57 -6.93
N THR A 95 -2.95 -5.38 -6.67
CA THR A 95 -3.71 -4.21 -7.14
C THR A 95 -3.22 -2.93 -6.47
N SER A 96 -2.95 -2.97 -5.15
CA SER A 96 -2.39 -1.86 -4.39
C SER A 96 -0.99 -1.48 -4.87
N MET A 97 -0.11 -2.47 -5.08
CA MET A 97 1.24 -2.26 -5.60
C MET A 97 1.24 -1.77 -7.04
N PHE A 98 0.34 -2.26 -7.89
CA PHE A 98 0.16 -1.71 -9.23
C PHE A 98 -0.25 -0.24 -9.16
N THR A 99 -1.15 0.12 -8.24
CA THR A 99 -1.53 1.51 -7.97
C THR A 99 -0.36 2.31 -7.39
N ALA A 100 0.50 1.72 -6.56
CA ALA A 100 1.68 2.40 -6.02
C ALA A 100 2.79 2.59 -7.08
N ILE A 101 2.99 1.64 -7.99
CA ILE A 101 4.02 1.72 -9.04
C ILE A 101 3.56 2.62 -10.19
N VAL A 102 2.32 2.45 -10.66
CA VAL A 102 1.76 3.18 -11.80
C VAL A 102 1.10 4.47 -11.33
N GLY A 103 0.34 4.45 -10.24
CA GLY A 103 -0.38 5.61 -9.71
C GLY A 103 0.55 6.61 -9.01
N THR A 104 1.58 6.20 -8.28
CA THR A 104 2.53 7.19 -7.70
C THR A 104 3.37 7.83 -8.81
N ARG A 105 3.81 7.07 -9.83
CA ARG A 105 4.44 7.67 -11.03
C ARG A 105 3.47 8.56 -11.81
N ALA A 106 2.20 8.17 -11.95
CA ALA A 106 1.20 8.98 -12.66
C ALA A 106 0.84 10.24 -11.88
N ILE A 107 0.67 10.19 -10.56
CA ILE A 107 0.38 11.34 -9.70
C ILE A 107 1.61 12.26 -9.63
N VAL A 108 2.82 11.71 -9.48
CA VAL A 108 4.05 12.51 -9.52
C VAL A 108 4.27 13.10 -10.91
N ASN A 109 4.00 12.39 -12.00
CA ASN A 109 4.16 12.93 -13.36
C ASN A 109 3.01 13.87 -13.76
N LEU A 110 1.81 13.72 -13.20
CA LEU A 110 0.68 14.64 -13.36
C LEU A 110 0.87 15.92 -12.53
N LEU A 111 1.45 15.80 -11.33
CA LEU A 111 1.76 16.94 -10.45
C LEU A 111 3.07 17.65 -10.83
N TYR A 112 4.09 16.94 -11.32
CA TYR A 112 5.45 17.46 -11.56
C TYR A 112 5.96 17.33 -13.00
N GLY A 113 5.24 16.69 -13.92
CA GLY A 113 5.64 16.51 -15.32
C GLY A 113 5.60 17.77 -16.20
N GLY A 114 5.63 18.97 -15.59
CA GLY A 114 5.66 20.23 -16.34
C GLY A 114 5.94 21.51 -15.56
N LYS A 115 6.06 21.50 -14.22
CA LYS A 115 6.38 22.72 -13.45
C LYS A 115 7.28 22.48 -12.25
N ARG A 116 8.33 23.31 -12.12
CA ARG A 116 9.06 23.58 -10.87
C ARG A 116 8.08 24.20 -9.86
N VAL A 117 7.58 23.42 -8.91
CA VAL A 117 6.68 23.95 -7.86
C VAL A 117 7.54 24.45 -6.70
N LYS A 118 7.40 25.75 -6.41
CA LYS A 118 8.28 26.53 -5.53
C LYS A 118 7.63 26.91 -4.18
N LYS A 119 6.40 26.42 -3.88
CA LYS A 119 5.66 26.62 -2.62
C LYS A 119 4.34 25.82 -2.63
N LEU A 120 3.92 25.28 -1.49
CA LEU A 120 2.53 24.99 -1.16
C LEU A 120 2.13 25.85 0.04
N SER A 121 0.90 26.34 -0.03
CA SER A 121 0.24 27.07 1.04
C SER A 121 -0.32 26.04 2.00
N ILE A 122 0.24 26.00 3.20
CA ILE A 122 -0.39 25.46 4.40
C ILE A 122 -0.43 26.59 5.40
#